data_AF-A0A356IWS8-F1
#
_entry.id   AF-A0A356IWS8-F1
#
_cell.length_a   1.000
_cell.length_b   1.000
_cell.length_c   1.000
_cell.angle_alpha   90.00
_cell.angle_beta   90.00
_cell.angle_gamma   90.00
#
_symmetry.space_group_name_H-M   'P 1'
#
loop_
_entity.id
_entity.type
_entity.pdbx_description
1 polymer ?
#
loop_
_entity_poly.entity_id
_entity_poly.type
_entity_poly.pdbx_seq_one_letter_code
_entity_poly.pdbx_strand_id
1 'polypeptide(L)'
;TPTGHRHVTVMGTAANGVQRATSLHLLVAKRLPPAPLFDFSLSAAKSRQTKVSAAYTVTAALTAGAGESARFFPALLPPGVDASLSPGRCAPPCSADLTLTVSSIAPAGESAVVVAADDTLPADGIGWDISHARRFVHALGTLYDNRAVTWETFPDDAAMTGVANQVLYKIFNGDFKYPLFSNFMDGSNGWYRVNYSQRIGFAHAPYDLSNSIATGGWGLWSRFNPDLGRLMHSQWDMFESTNPAVTAFWKQHYGLHYMNFQRTDPLVIDHTQSPTYLEMLPALVAADVYGATGSLAPVITSVLTSTGTIGTALSYQITATNSPTSFNAAGLPAGLSVDTVTGLISGTPTISGISNVTISAANAGGTDAKTLTLSVYSACDVNRDGATNAVDVQLLVNETLGAAACTSDLNRDGLCNVIDVQRDVNAGLGGPCILGP
;
A
#
# COMPACT_ATOMS: atom_id res chain seq x y z
N THR A 1 -24.64 27.17 -3.20
CA THR A 1 -24.60 27.53 -4.64
C THR A 1 -25.36 26.48 -5.43
N PRO A 2 -26.28 26.85 -6.36
CA PRO A 2 -27.05 25.86 -7.10
C PRO A 2 -26.15 25.05 -8.03
N THR A 3 -26.20 23.73 -7.92
CA THR A 3 -25.38 22.76 -8.68
C THR A 3 -25.83 22.64 -10.13
N GLY A 4 -24.95 22.09 -10.98
CA GLY A 4 -25.23 21.75 -12.38
C GLY A 4 -24.35 22.47 -13.41
N HIS A 5 -24.52 22.11 -14.69
CA HIS A 5 -23.78 22.71 -15.81
C HIS A 5 -24.16 24.19 -15.98
N ARG A 6 -23.15 25.04 -16.16
CA ARG A 6 -23.35 26.46 -16.48
C ARG A 6 -22.47 26.82 -17.68
N HIS A 7 -23.06 27.57 -18.61
CA HIS A 7 -22.32 28.21 -19.69
C HIS A 7 -21.86 29.59 -19.21
N VAL A 8 -20.56 29.83 -19.26
CA VAL A 8 -19.97 31.13 -18.97
C VAL A 8 -19.47 31.71 -20.28
N THR A 9 -20.09 32.79 -20.73
CA THR A 9 -19.67 33.51 -21.94
C THR A 9 -18.72 34.64 -21.53
N VAL A 10 -17.50 34.61 -22.05
CA VAL A 10 -16.50 35.66 -21.85
C VAL A 10 -16.47 36.53 -23.10
N MET A 11 -16.66 37.84 -22.93
CA MET A 11 -16.61 38.81 -24.02
C MET A 11 -15.38 39.71 -23.90
N GLY A 12 -14.64 39.83 -24.99
CA GLY A 12 -13.61 40.85 -25.17
C GLY A 12 -14.13 41.97 -26.08
N THR A 13 -13.98 43.21 -25.65
CA THR A 13 -14.32 44.41 -26.46
C THR A 13 -13.03 45.16 -26.78
N ALA A 14 -12.73 45.35 -28.06
CA ALA A 14 -11.62 46.19 -28.48
C ALA A 14 -11.98 47.68 -28.38
N ALA A 15 -10.98 48.56 -28.26
CA ALA A 15 -11.18 50.00 -28.10
C ALA A 15 -11.95 50.67 -29.26
N ASN A 16 -12.00 50.03 -30.43
CA ASN A 16 -12.78 50.44 -31.60
C ASN A 16 -14.22 49.90 -31.61
N GLY A 17 -14.69 49.28 -30.52
CA GLY A 17 -16.05 48.79 -30.35
C GLY A 17 -16.32 47.37 -30.86
N VAL A 18 -15.34 46.68 -31.45
CA VAL A 18 -15.53 45.30 -31.91
C VAL A 18 -15.58 44.34 -30.73
N GLN A 19 -16.65 43.54 -30.63
CA GLN A 19 -16.82 42.52 -29.60
C GLN A 19 -16.61 41.11 -30.16
N ARG A 20 -15.92 40.25 -29.40
CA ARG A 20 -15.79 38.82 -29.64
C ARG A 20 -16.11 38.04 -28.37
N ALA A 21 -16.83 36.94 -28.49
CA ALA A 21 -17.22 36.11 -27.37
C ALA A 21 -16.67 34.68 -27.52
N THR A 22 -16.27 34.08 -26.40
CA THR A 22 -16.00 32.64 -26.29
C THR A 22 -16.77 32.06 -25.11
N SER A 23 -17.03 30.75 -25.12
CA SER A 23 -17.82 30.08 -24.10
C SER A 23 -17.00 29.03 -23.37
N LEU A 24 -17.11 28.98 -22.05
CA LEU A 24 -16.53 27.95 -21.21
C LEU A 24 -17.66 27.17 -20.51
N HIS A 25 -17.49 25.85 -20.40
CA HIS A 25 -18.37 24.99 -19.62
C HIS A 25 -17.84 24.87 -18.18
N LEU A 26 -18.63 25.32 -17.21
CA LEU A 26 -18.32 25.17 -15.78
C LEU A 26 -19.25 24.13 -15.16
N LEU A 27 -18.68 23.09 -14.56
CA LEU A 27 -19.42 22.13 -13.73
C LEU A 27 -19.22 22.48 -12.26
N VAL A 28 -20.29 22.92 -11.58
CA VAL A 28 -20.25 23.21 -10.13
C VAL A 28 -20.89 22.03 -9.40
N ALA A 29 -20.03 21.18 -8.81
CA ALA A 29 -20.43 20.06 -7.96
C ALA A 29 -20.40 20.46 -6.48
N LYS A 30 -21.43 20.07 -5.72
CA LYS A 30 -21.44 20.21 -4.26
C LYS A 30 -20.51 19.14 -3.68
N ARG A 31 -19.34 19.54 -3.17
CA ARG A 31 -18.54 18.67 -2.29
C ARG A 31 -19.23 18.64 -0.94
N LEU A 32 -19.91 17.54 -0.60
CA LEU A 32 -20.21 17.24 0.79
C LEU A 32 -18.85 16.99 1.50
N PRO A 33 -18.68 17.40 2.77
CA PRO A 33 -17.54 16.91 3.53
C PRO A 33 -17.60 15.38 3.53
N PRO A 34 -16.46 14.67 3.32
CA PRO A 34 -16.48 13.22 3.46
C PRO A 34 -17.00 12.91 4.86
N ALA A 35 -17.98 12.01 4.97
CA ALA A 35 -18.23 11.34 6.25
C ALA A 35 -16.88 10.84 6.79
N PRO A 36 -16.64 10.84 8.11
CA PRO A 36 -15.40 10.25 8.62
C PRO A 36 -15.33 8.82 8.08
N LEU A 37 -14.37 8.58 7.17
CA LEU A 37 -14.09 7.25 6.67
C LEU A 37 -13.81 6.38 7.90
N PHE A 38 -14.44 5.22 7.95
CA PHE A 38 -14.08 4.21 8.94
C PHE A 38 -12.56 3.97 8.84
N ASP A 39 -11.87 4.04 9.97
CA ASP A 39 -10.43 3.82 10.05
C ASP A 39 -10.10 3.07 11.34
N PHE A 40 -9.07 2.23 11.32
CA PHE A 40 -8.67 1.43 12.47
C PHE A 40 -7.17 1.08 12.44
N SER A 41 -6.58 0.91 13.62
CA SER A 41 -5.21 0.42 13.79
C SER A 41 -5.19 -1.07 14.15
N LEU A 42 -4.15 -1.79 13.72
CA LEU A 42 -3.86 -3.17 14.12
C LEU A 42 -2.66 -3.25 15.04
N SER A 43 -2.73 -4.13 16.04
CA SER A 43 -1.59 -4.48 16.92
C SER A 43 -1.61 -5.97 17.28
N ALA A 44 -0.44 -6.55 17.54
CA ALA A 44 -0.30 -7.92 18.02
C ALA A 44 0.50 -7.96 19.33
N ALA A 45 0.07 -8.79 20.29
CA ALA A 45 0.56 -8.71 21.67
C ALA A 45 2.03 -9.17 21.91
N LYS A 46 2.70 -9.84 20.95
CA LYS A 46 4.12 -10.27 21.05
C LYS A 46 4.80 -10.39 19.68
N SER A 47 6.07 -10.00 19.59
CA SER A 47 6.85 -9.86 18.33
C SER A 47 7.95 -10.91 18.09
N ARG A 48 8.11 -11.97 18.91
CA ARG A 48 9.15 -13.00 18.71
C ARG A 48 8.82 -14.37 19.34
N GLN A 49 9.01 -15.47 18.61
CA GLN A 49 8.85 -16.86 19.10
C GLN A 49 9.76 -17.87 18.36
N THR A 50 9.99 -19.04 18.99
CA THR A 50 10.90 -20.12 18.56
C THR A 50 10.23 -21.50 18.41
N LYS A 51 8.88 -21.57 18.31
CA LYS A 51 8.11 -22.85 18.31
C LYS A 51 7.31 -23.11 17.02
N VAL A 52 7.08 -24.40 16.74
CA VAL A 52 6.45 -25.01 15.54
C VAL A 52 4.96 -24.67 15.38
N SER A 53 4.27 -24.28 16.46
CA SER A 53 2.95 -23.64 16.40
C SER A 53 2.79 -22.61 17.53
N ALA A 54 2.18 -21.47 17.24
CA ALA A 54 1.96 -20.38 18.19
C ALA A 54 0.64 -19.66 17.93
N ALA A 55 -0.06 -19.32 19.02
CA ALA A 55 -1.28 -18.51 19.00
C ALA A 55 -0.98 -17.09 19.48
N TYR A 56 -1.47 -16.09 18.74
CA TYR A 56 -1.31 -14.67 19.02
C TYR A 56 -2.67 -13.98 19.01
N THR A 57 -2.83 -12.95 19.82
CA THR A 57 -4.02 -12.08 19.73
C THR A 57 -3.67 -10.85 18.89
N VAL A 58 -4.42 -10.66 17.82
CA VAL A 58 -4.43 -9.46 16.98
C VAL A 58 -5.58 -8.58 17.43
N THR A 59 -5.31 -7.32 17.75
CA THR A 59 -6.31 -6.34 18.21
C THR A 59 -6.48 -5.27 17.15
N ALA A 60 -7.73 -5.01 16.75
CA ALA A 60 -8.10 -3.84 15.96
C ALA A 60 -8.76 -2.78 16.85
N ALA A 61 -8.25 -1.56 16.80
CA ALA A 61 -8.80 -0.42 17.52
C ALA A 61 -9.29 0.65 16.53
N LEU A 62 -10.52 1.12 16.71
CA LEU A 62 -11.14 2.16 15.87
C LEU A 62 -10.38 3.48 16.03
N THR A 63 -9.96 4.09 14.92
CA THR A 63 -9.26 5.39 14.89
C THR A 63 -10.15 6.50 14.36
N ALA A 64 -11.11 6.21 13.48
CA ALA A 64 -12.13 7.16 13.02
C ALA A 64 -13.42 6.47 12.53
N GLY A 65 -14.53 7.21 12.49
CA GLY A 65 -15.81 6.73 11.93
C GLY A 65 -16.61 5.82 12.88
N ALA A 66 -17.63 5.14 12.34
CA ALA A 66 -18.36 4.09 13.03
C ALA A 66 -17.74 2.73 12.68
N GLY A 67 -17.70 1.77 13.62
CA GLY A 67 -17.08 0.47 13.39
C GLY A 67 -17.74 -0.31 12.24
N GLU A 68 -17.02 -0.49 11.14
CA GLU A 68 -17.37 -1.38 10.03
C GLU A 68 -16.61 -2.70 10.15
N SER A 69 -17.11 -3.76 9.50
CA SER A 69 -16.51 -5.09 9.61
C SER A 69 -15.19 -5.19 8.83
N ALA A 70 -14.06 -5.18 9.52
CA ALA A 70 -12.74 -5.45 8.94
C ALA A 70 -12.49 -6.96 8.83
N ARG A 71 -11.90 -7.43 7.71
CA ARG A 71 -11.40 -8.82 7.58
C ARG A 71 -9.93 -8.86 7.96
N PHE A 72 -9.55 -9.80 8.82
CA PHE A 72 -8.16 -10.06 9.15
C PHE A 72 -7.64 -11.16 8.23
N PHE A 73 -6.45 -10.98 7.68
CA PHE A 73 -5.79 -12.03 6.91
C PHE A 73 -4.27 -11.96 7.11
N PRO A 74 -3.61 -13.13 7.08
CA PRO A 74 -2.17 -13.17 7.06
C PRO A 74 -1.68 -12.88 5.64
N ALA A 75 -0.79 -11.91 5.51
CA ALA A 75 -0.13 -11.52 4.26
C ALA A 75 1.37 -11.82 4.34
N LEU A 76 2.00 -12.02 3.19
CA LEU A 76 3.46 -12.20 3.08
C LEU A 76 4.01 -13.35 3.94
N LEU A 77 3.28 -14.46 4.04
CA LEU A 77 3.76 -15.64 4.78
C LEU A 77 4.99 -16.25 4.09
N PRO A 78 6.04 -16.61 4.86
CA PRO A 78 7.18 -17.35 4.33
C PRO A 78 6.76 -18.71 3.76
N PRO A 79 7.52 -19.26 2.79
CA PRO A 79 7.31 -20.63 2.33
C PRO A 79 7.27 -21.59 3.51
N GLY A 80 6.31 -22.52 3.52
CA GLY A 80 6.16 -23.48 4.60
C GLY A 80 5.54 -22.97 5.89
N VAL A 81 5.09 -21.71 5.95
CA VAL A 81 4.34 -21.15 7.08
C VAL A 81 2.88 -20.95 6.68
N ASP A 82 1.98 -21.61 7.40
CA ASP A 82 0.54 -21.42 7.28
C ASP A 82 0.02 -20.59 8.45
N ALA A 83 -1.04 -19.83 8.23
CA ALA A 83 -1.65 -19.00 9.25
C ALA A 83 -3.18 -18.99 9.15
N SER A 84 -3.86 -18.99 10.30
CA SER A 84 -5.31 -18.87 10.39
C SER A 84 -5.71 -17.83 11.44
N LEU A 85 -6.85 -17.16 11.23
CA LEU A 85 -7.39 -16.13 12.13
C LEU A 85 -8.82 -16.45 12.54
N SER A 86 -9.13 -16.36 13.83
CA SER A 86 -10.47 -16.62 14.37
C SER A 86 -10.87 -15.60 15.45
N PRO A 87 -11.95 -14.82 15.27
CA PRO A 87 -12.75 -14.72 14.06
C PRO A 87 -11.96 -14.04 12.92
N GLY A 88 -12.16 -14.49 11.67
CA GLY A 88 -11.51 -13.89 10.51
C GLY A 88 -12.05 -12.50 10.12
N ARG A 89 -13.10 -12.04 10.78
CA ARG A 89 -13.73 -10.72 10.59
C ARG A 89 -14.22 -10.18 11.94
N CYS A 90 -14.06 -8.89 12.18
CA CYS A 90 -14.75 -8.22 13.27
C CYS A 90 -14.85 -6.71 13.04
N ALA A 91 -15.83 -6.07 13.68
CA ALA A 91 -15.98 -4.62 13.66
C ALA A 91 -15.17 -4.00 14.79
N PRO A 92 -14.17 -3.14 14.51
CA PRO A 92 -13.37 -2.50 15.55
C PRO A 92 -14.23 -1.64 16.49
N PRO A 93 -13.94 -1.64 17.81
CA PRO A 93 -12.83 -2.33 18.47
C PRO A 93 -13.09 -3.83 18.66
N CYS A 94 -12.12 -4.67 18.28
CA CYS A 94 -12.26 -6.13 18.35
C CYS A 94 -10.91 -6.87 18.31
N SER A 95 -10.93 -8.20 18.49
CA SER A 95 -9.73 -9.04 18.46
C SER A 95 -9.93 -10.36 17.72
N ALA A 96 -8.85 -10.88 17.14
CA ALA A 96 -8.79 -12.17 16.47
C ALA A 96 -7.57 -12.99 16.95
N ASP A 97 -7.77 -14.30 17.11
CA ASP A 97 -6.70 -15.24 17.43
C ASP A 97 -6.01 -15.70 16.13
N LEU A 98 -4.75 -15.34 15.96
CA LEU A 98 -3.86 -15.78 14.88
C LEU A 98 -3.14 -17.07 15.31
N THR A 99 -3.31 -18.15 14.56
CA THR A 99 -2.55 -19.39 14.72
C THR A 99 -1.55 -19.54 13.57
N LEU A 100 -0.26 -19.65 13.88
CA LEU A 100 0.79 -19.96 12.89
C LEU A 100 1.19 -21.43 12.98
N THR A 101 1.37 -22.09 11.83
CA THR A 101 1.87 -23.46 11.70
C THR A 101 3.08 -23.46 10.78
N VAL A 102 4.21 -24.00 11.26
CA VAL A 102 5.47 -24.04 10.51
C VAL A 102 5.78 -25.47 10.09
N SER A 103 5.99 -25.68 8.79
CA SER A 103 6.37 -26.96 8.20
C SER A 103 7.90 -27.10 8.04
N SER A 104 8.36 -28.31 7.71
CA SER A 104 9.79 -28.61 7.54
C SER A 104 10.45 -27.95 6.32
N ILE A 105 9.67 -27.36 5.42
CA ILE A 105 10.19 -26.62 4.25
C ILE A 105 10.38 -25.12 4.54
N ALA A 106 10.04 -24.67 5.76
CA ALA A 106 10.21 -23.28 6.13
C ALA A 106 11.71 -22.90 6.21
N PRO A 107 12.12 -21.77 5.60
CA PRO A 107 13.51 -21.36 5.59
C PRO A 107 14.02 -21.08 7.01
N ALA A 108 15.26 -21.48 7.30
CA ALA A 108 15.90 -21.20 8.58
C ALA A 108 16.27 -19.71 8.67
N GLY A 109 15.75 -19.01 9.68
CA GLY A 109 16.02 -17.58 9.90
C GLY A 109 14.83 -16.84 10.52
N GLU A 110 15.00 -15.54 10.77
CA GLU A 110 13.88 -14.67 11.13
C GLU A 110 13.06 -14.35 9.88
N SER A 111 11.74 -14.43 9.99
CA SER A 111 10.83 -14.06 8.92
C SER A 111 9.68 -13.23 9.47
N ALA A 112 9.40 -12.10 8.83
CA ALA A 112 8.27 -11.25 9.21
C ALA A 112 6.97 -11.89 8.70
N VAL A 113 5.97 -11.95 9.58
CA VAL A 113 4.60 -12.29 9.22
C VAL A 113 3.78 -11.02 9.35
N VAL A 114 3.19 -10.57 8.25
CA VAL A 114 2.35 -9.37 8.25
C VAL A 114 0.90 -9.81 8.42
N VAL A 115 0.22 -9.29 9.44
CA VAL A 115 -1.24 -9.40 9.53
C VAL A 115 -1.80 -8.11 8.99
N ALA A 116 -2.54 -8.21 7.89
CA ALA A 116 -3.25 -7.10 7.30
C ALA A 116 -4.73 -7.20 7.67
N ALA A 117 -5.38 -6.05 7.67
CA ALA A 117 -6.82 -5.98 7.59
C ALA A 117 -7.17 -4.87 6.62
N ASP A 118 -8.20 -5.12 5.84
CA ASP A 118 -8.58 -4.28 4.71
C ASP A 118 -10.05 -3.89 4.87
N ASP A 119 -10.32 -2.61 4.61
CA ASP A 119 -11.63 -1.97 4.55
C ASP A 119 -12.13 -1.80 3.11
N THR A 120 -11.32 -2.13 2.09
CA THR A 120 -11.74 -2.15 0.69
C THR A 120 -12.81 -3.21 0.50
N LEU A 121 -14.04 -2.75 0.65
CA LEU A 121 -15.23 -3.59 0.67
C LEU A 121 -15.28 -4.35 -0.65
N PRO A 122 -15.31 -5.68 -0.57
CA PRO A 122 -15.73 -6.46 -1.69
C PRO A 122 -17.18 -6.05 -2.04
N ALA A 123 -17.43 -5.60 -3.26
CA ALA A 123 -18.75 -5.08 -3.62
C ALA A 123 -19.84 -6.16 -3.46
N ASP A 124 -20.90 -5.86 -2.73
CA ASP A 124 -22.08 -6.71 -2.55
C ASP A 124 -22.99 -6.63 -3.79
N GLY A 125 -23.61 -7.75 -4.17
CA GLY A 125 -24.54 -7.81 -5.29
C GLY A 125 -23.91 -7.95 -6.68
N ILE A 126 -22.60 -8.20 -6.79
CA ILE A 126 -21.96 -8.61 -8.04
C ILE A 126 -22.23 -10.09 -8.32
N GLY A 127 -23.42 -10.39 -8.86
CA GLY A 127 -23.85 -11.74 -9.22
C GLY A 127 -23.26 -12.27 -10.54
N TRP A 128 -22.08 -11.80 -10.97
CA TRP A 128 -21.43 -12.33 -12.18
C TRP A 128 -20.65 -13.60 -11.84
N ASP A 129 -20.74 -14.63 -12.67
CA ASP A 129 -20.12 -15.92 -12.38
C ASP A 129 -18.63 -15.92 -12.71
N ILE A 130 -17.86 -16.72 -11.96
CA ILE A 130 -16.40 -16.76 -12.07
C ILE A 130 -15.89 -17.22 -13.45
N SER A 131 -16.69 -18.00 -14.20
CA SER A 131 -16.31 -18.49 -15.52
C SER A 131 -16.51 -17.48 -16.65
N HIS A 132 -17.36 -16.47 -16.45
CA HIS A 132 -17.45 -15.31 -17.33
C HIS A 132 -16.48 -14.23 -16.88
N ALA A 133 -16.27 -14.10 -15.56
CA ALA A 133 -15.31 -13.20 -14.92
C ALA A 133 -13.89 -13.33 -15.49
N ARG A 134 -13.47 -14.51 -15.94
CA ARG A 134 -12.16 -14.68 -16.62
C ARG A 134 -11.92 -13.75 -17.81
N ARG A 135 -12.98 -13.28 -18.49
CA ARG A 135 -12.84 -12.30 -19.58
C ARG A 135 -12.39 -10.93 -19.09
N PHE A 136 -12.68 -10.59 -17.84
CA PHE A 136 -12.25 -9.33 -17.23
C PHE A 136 -10.74 -9.23 -17.14
N VAL A 137 -10.06 -10.34 -16.84
CA VAL A 137 -8.59 -10.39 -16.76
C VAL A 137 -7.97 -9.82 -18.04
N HIS A 138 -8.40 -10.36 -19.18
CA HIS A 138 -7.88 -9.93 -20.47
C HIS A 138 -8.41 -8.55 -20.88
N ALA A 139 -9.71 -8.27 -20.71
CA ALA A 139 -10.31 -7.01 -21.14
C ALA A 139 -9.81 -5.80 -20.33
N LEU A 140 -9.89 -5.88 -18.99
CA LEU A 140 -9.44 -4.80 -18.10
C LEU A 140 -7.91 -4.70 -18.09
N GLY A 141 -7.19 -5.83 -18.15
CA GLY A 141 -5.73 -5.82 -18.27
C GLY A 141 -5.28 -5.08 -19.53
N THR A 142 -5.88 -5.38 -20.68
CA THR A 142 -5.55 -4.70 -21.95
C THR A 142 -5.84 -3.20 -21.87
N LEU A 143 -6.99 -2.80 -21.34
CA LEU A 143 -7.34 -1.38 -21.21
C LEU A 143 -6.37 -0.66 -20.26
N TYR A 144 -6.07 -1.28 -19.12
CA TYR A 144 -5.14 -0.75 -18.13
C TYR A 144 -3.74 -0.53 -18.71
N ASP A 145 -3.20 -1.53 -19.41
CA ASP A 145 -1.83 -1.51 -19.94
C ASP A 145 -1.64 -0.50 -21.08
N ASN A 146 -2.73 -0.18 -21.79
CA ASN A 146 -2.69 0.75 -22.92
C ASN A 146 -3.11 2.18 -22.55
N ARG A 147 -3.41 2.49 -21.29
CA ARG A 147 -3.95 3.80 -20.85
C ARG A 147 -3.09 5.01 -21.23
N ALA A 148 -1.77 4.83 -21.29
CA ALA A 148 -0.84 5.88 -21.69
C ALA A 148 -1.02 6.31 -23.16
N VAL A 149 -1.56 5.42 -24.00
CA VAL A 149 -1.77 5.63 -25.44
C VAL A 149 -3.24 5.86 -25.77
N THR A 150 -4.16 5.26 -25.00
CA THR A 150 -5.60 5.42 -25.23
C THR A 150 -6.21 6.63 -24.53
N TRP A 151 -5.47 7.28 -23.61
CA TRP A 151 -5.95 8.36 -22.74
C TRP A 151 -7.15 7.98 -21.87
N GLU A 152 -7.38 6.68 -21.69
CA GLU A 152 -8.46 6.17 -20.85
C GLU A 152 -8.10 6.37 -19.36
N THR A 153 -9.09 6.82 -18.57
CA THR A 153 -8.95 6.96 -17.12
C THR A 153 -9.43 5.73 -16.36
N PHE A 154 -10.04 4.76 -17.06
CA PHE A 154 -10.53 3.52 -16.49
C PHE A 154 -10.08 2.32 -17.35
N PRO A 155 -9.73 1.17 -16.73
CA PRO A 155 -9.59 0.96 -15.29
C PRO A 155 -8.33 1.65 -14.72
N ASP A 156 -8.45 2.17 -13.50
CA ASP A 156 -7.34 2.74 -12.73
C ASP A 156 -6.77 1.72 -11.73
N ASP A 157 -5.71 2.09 -11.00
CA ASP A 157 -5.05 1.21 -10.03
C ASP A 157 -6.03 0.70 -8.97
N ALA A 158 -6.90 1.59 -8.47
CA ALA A 158 -7.90 1.25 -7.46
C ALA A 158 -8.91 0.22 -7.98
N ALA A 159 -9.40 0.38 -9.21
CA ALA A 159 -10.32 -0.58 -9.83
C ALA A 159 -9.65 -1.94 -10.06
N MET A 160 -8.42 -1.95 -10.57
CA MET A 160 -7.68 -3.21 -10.80
C MET A 160 -7.39 -3.95 -9.49
N THR A 161 -6.92 -3.23 -8.47
CA THR A 161 -6.71 -3.78 -7.12
C THR A 161 -8.01 -4.25 -6.51
N GLY A 162 -9.11 -3.49 -6.63
CA GLY A 162 -10.42 -3.88 -6.09
C GLY A 162 -10.94 -5.19 -6.68
N VAL A 163 -10.80 -5.40 -8.00
CA VAL A 163 -11.22 -6.66 -8.64
C VAL A 163 -10.29 -7.82 -8.28
N ALA A 164 -8.97 -7.58 -8.21
CA ALA A 164 -8.02 -8.59 -7.73
C ALA A 164 -8.32 -9.02 -6.28
N ASN A 165 -8.63 -8.05 -5.42
CA ASN A 165 -9.04 -8.23 -4.04
C ASN A 165 -10.37 -8.98 -3.95
N GLN A 166 -11.34 -8.72 -4.85
CA GLN A 166 -12.59 -9.48 -4.89
C GLN A 166 -12.34 -10.99 -5.06
N VAL A 167 -11.38 -11.37 -5.92
CA VAL A 167 -11.05 -12.78 -6.14
C VAL A 167 -10.51 -13.44 -4.87
N LEU A 168 -9.51 -12.83 -4.25
CA LEU A 168 -8.84 -13.40 -3.06
C LEU A 168 -9.67 -13.28 -1.78
N TYR A 169 -10.41 -12.18 -1.63
CA TYR A 169 -11.00 -11.82 -0.34
C TYR A 169 -12.51 -12.07 -0.26
N LYS A 170 -13.19 -12.32 -1.39
CA LYS A 170 -14.62 -12.66 -1.41
C LYS A 170 -14.92 -14.08 -1.84
N ILE A 171 -14.31 -14.53 -2.95
CA ILE A 171 -14.67 -15.83 -3.54
C ILE A 171 -13.73 -16.95 -3.16
N PHE A 172 -12.45 -16.68 -2.94
CA PHE A 172 -11.47 -17.69 -2.53
C PHE A 172 -11.71 -18.15 -1.08
N ASN A 173 -11.66 -19.47 -0.86
CA ASN A 173 -11.85 -20.08 0.45
C ASN A 173 -10.69 -19.84 1.45
N GLY A 174 -9.57 -19.28 1.00
CA GLY A 174 -8.40 -19.01 1.84
C GLY A 174 -7.46 -20.21 2.03
N ASP A 175 -7.77 -21.35 1.43
CA ASP A 175 -6.94 -22.56 1.52
C ASP A 175 -6.07 -22.67 0.28
N PHE A 176 -4.78 -22.38 0.42
CA PHE A 176 -3.85 -22.48 -0.71
C PHE A 176 -3.59 -23.94 -1.10
N LYS A 177 -3.66 -24.90 -0.16
CA LYS A 177 -3.42 -26.32 -0.47
C LYS A 177 -4.61 -26.96 -1.22
N TYR A 178 -5.82 -26.55 -0.87
CA TYR A 178 -7.08 -27.00 -1.47
C TYR A 178 -7.93 -25.81 -1.91
N PRO A 179 -7.45 -25.06 -2.93
CA PRO A 179 -8.11 -23.83 -3.34
C PRO A 179 -9.49 -24.14 -3.88
N LEU A 180 -10.49 -23.37 -3.46
CA LEU A 180 -11.87 -23.42 -3.94
C LEU A 180 -12.45 -22.01 -4.02
N PHE A 181 -13.38 -21.79 -4.94
CA PHE A 181 -13.92 -20.46 -5.23
C PHE A 181 -15.42 -20.46 -5.30
N SER A 182 -16.10 -19.56 -4.59
CA SER A 182 -17.54 -19.37 -4.75
C SER A 182 -17.89 -19.10 -6.22
N ASN A 183 -19.03 -19.62 -6.68
CA ASN A 183 -19.40 -19.59 -8.09
C ASN A 183 -19.64 -18.15 -8.63
N PHE A 184 -19.97 -17.19 -7.76
CA PHE A 184 -20.24 -15.80 -8.12
C PHE A 184 -19.28 -14.84 -7.42
N MET A 185 -18.96 -13.73 -8.10
CA MET A 185 -18.02 -12.71 -7.62
C MET A 185 -18.46 -12.07 -6.30
N ASP A 186 -19.75 -12.09 -5.95
CA ASP A 186 -20.26 -11.65 -4.65
C ASP A 186 -20.08 -12.68 -3.51
N GLY A 187 -19.41 -13.80 -3.77
CA GLY A 187 -19.17 -14.85 -2.78
C GLY A 187 -20.33 -15.83 -2.64
N SER A 188 -21.44 -15.62 -3.35
CA SER A 188 -22.56 -16.55 -3.34
C SER A 188 -22.26 -17.82 -4.15
N ASN A 189 -22.93 -18.91 -3.78
CA ASN A 189 -22.88 -20.18 -4.48
C ASN A 189 -24.25 -20.46 -5.10
N GLY A 190 -24.28 -20.98 -6.32
CA GLY A 190 -25.53 -21.30 -7.00
C GLY A 190 -25.34 -21.94 -8.37
N TRP A 191 -26.46 -22.34 -8.96
CA TRP A 191 -26.52 -22.85 -10.33
C TRP A 191 -26.28 -21.73 -11.33
N TYR A 192 -25.49 -22.01 -12.36
CA TYR A 192 -25.26 -21.08 -13.46
C TYR A 192 -26.45 -21.03 -14.43
N ARG A 193 -26.86 -19.82 -14.85
CA ARG A 193 -27.80 -19.58 -15.96
C ARG A 193 -27.29 -18.44 -16.85
N VAL A 194 -26.86 -18.74 -18.08
CA VAL A 194 -27.16 -17.83 -19.19
C VAL A 194 -28.58 -18.10 -19.61
N ASN A 195 -29.34 -17.04 -19.80
CA ASN A 195 -30.71 -17.04 -20.28
C ASN A 195 -30.84 -17.72 -21.66
N TYR A 196 -31.01 -19.04 -21.68
CA TYR A 196 -31.66 -19.77 -22.77
C TYR A 196 -32.74 -20.62 -22.14
N SER A 197 -34.00 -20.24 -22.37
CA SER A 197 -35.17 -20.89 -21.80
C SER A 197 -35.12 -22.42 -22.01
N GLN A 198 -35.39 -23.17 -20.94
CA GLN A 198 -35.64 -24.64 -20.92
C GLN A 198 -34.44 -25.61 -20.85
N ARG A 199 -33.25 -25.23 -20.37
CA ARG A 199 -32.13 -26.18 -20.17
C ARG A 199 -31.71 -26.34 -18.71
N ILE A 200 -31.28 -27.58 -18.38
CA ILE A 200 -30.56 -27.92 -17.13
C ILE A 200 -29.20 -27.18 -17.16
N GLY A 201 -28.79 -26.56 -16.05
CA GLY A 201 -27.61 -25.68 -16.00
C GLY A 201 -26.26 -26.42 -16.08
N PHE A 202 -25.15 -25.65 -16.14
CA PHE A 202 -23.78 -26.15 -16.37
C PHE A 202 -22.85 -26.08 -15.14
N ALA A 203 -23.38 -25.85 -13.93
CA ALA A 203 -22.56 -25.79 -12.72
C ALA A 203 -23.35 -26.17 -11.46
N HIS A 204 -22.66 -26.81 -10.51
CA HIS A 204 -23.17 -27.12 -9.18
C HIS A 204 -22.51 -26.27 -8.09
N ALA A 205 -23.23 -26.05 -6.99
CA ALA A 205 -22.64 -25.47 -5.79
C ALA A 205 -22.10 -26.58 -4.87
N PRO A 206 -21.20 -26.26 -3.93
CA PRO A 206 -20.36 -25.06 -3.89
C PRO A 206 -19.04 -25.33 -4.65
N TYR A 207 -18.52 -24.32 -5.34
CA TYR A 207 -17.17 -24.32 -5.93
C TYR A 207 -16.93 -25.00 -7.27
N ASP A 208 -17.97 -25.27 -8.05
CA ASP A 208 -17.79 -25.72 -9.43
C ASP A 208 -17.19 -24.58 -10.28
N LEU A 209 -16.52 -24.92 -11.37
CA LEU A 209 -15.78 -23.97 -12.22
C LEU A 209 -14.58 -23.29 -11.52
N SER A 210 -14.06 -23.84 -10.42
CA SER A 210 -12.84 -23.36 -9.74
C SER A 210 -11.62 -23.30 -10.68
N ASN A 211 -11.58 -24.13 -11.73
CA ASN A 211 -10.58 -24.07 -12.79
C ASN A 211 -10.61 -22.76 -13.59
N SER A 212 -11.69 -21.96 -13.52
CA SER A 212 -11.81 -20.64 -14.16
C SER A 212 -10.80 -19.63 -13.64
N ILE A 213 -10.32 -19.81 -12.41
CA ILE A 213 -9.27 -18.96 -11.84
C ILE A 213 -7.94 -19.20 -12.57
N ALA A 214 -7.54 -20.48 -12.68
CA ALA A 214 -6.32 -20.88 -13.39
C ALA A 214 -6.42 -20.58 -14.90
N THR A 215 -7.47 -21.08 -15.55
CA THR A 215 -7.69 -20.94 -17.00
C THR A 215 -8.02 -19.50 -17.42
N GLY A 216 -8.44 -18.66 -16.49
CA GLY A 216 -8.79 -17.27 -16.74
C GLY A 216 -7.64 -16.28 -16.66
N GLY A 217 -6.43 -16.75 -16.34
CA GLY A 217 -5.25 -15.90 -16.26
C GLY A 217 -5.22 -14.95 -15.06
N TRP A 218 -6.04 -15.18 -14.02
CA TRP A 218 -6.10 -14.31 -12.84
C TRP A 218 -4.75 -14.15 -12.14
N GLY A 219 -3.85 -15.13 -12.26
CA GLY A 219 -2.47 -15.03 -11.78
C GLY A 219 -1.64 -13.92 -12.43
N LEU A 220 -1.98 -13.49 -13.66
CA LEU A 220 -1.31 -12.37 -14.35
C LEU A 220 -1.53 -11.01 -13.65
N TRP A 221 -2.51 -10.96 -12.74
CA TRP A 221 -2.83 -9.77 -11.95
C TRP A 221 -2.11 -9.74 -10.60
N SER A 222 -1.05 -10.56 -10.43
CA SER A 222 -0.14 -10.53 -9.27
C SER A 222 0.44 -9.13 -8.99
N ARG A 223 0.59 -8.29 -10.03
CA ARG A 223 0.99 -6.88 -9.89
C ARG A 223 0.00 -6.00 -9.12
N PHE A 224 -1.27 -6.39 -9.05
CA PHE A 224 -2.32 -5.68 -8.31
C PHE A 224 -2.59 -6.32 -6.95
N ASN A 225 -2.42 -7.63 -6.84
CA ASN A 225 -2.39 -8.35 -5.57
C ASN A 225 -1.46 -9.58 -5.67
N PRO A 226 -0.30 -9.59 -4.99
CA PRO A 226 0.69 -10.67 -5.08
C PRO A 226 0.15 -12.06 -4.70
N ASP A 227 -0.86 -12.14 -3.83
CA ASP A 227 -1.43 -13.42 -3.40
C ASP A 227 -2.17 -14.14 -4.54
N LEU A 228 -2.55 -13.45 -5.63
CA LEU A 228 -3.09 -14.10 -6.83
C LEU A 228 -2.03 -14.94 -7.55
N GLY A 229 -0.77 -14.46 -7.56
CA GLY A 229 0.36 -15.23 -8.08
C GLY A 229 0.57 -16.48 -7.23
N ARG A 230 0.62 -16.32 -5.91
CA ARG A 230 0.74 -17.46 -4.97
C ARG A 230 -0.39 -18.47 -5.15
N LEU A 231 -1.62 -17.99 -5.32
CA LEU A 231 -2.79 -18.84 -5.54
C LEU A 231 -2.68 -19.64 -6.85
N MET A 232 -2.24 -19.00 -7.93
CA MET A 232 -2.02 -19.67 -9.22
C MET A 232 -0.95 -20.76 -9.12
N HIS A 233 0.18 -20.47 -8.45
CA HIS A 233 1.21 -21.47 -8.19
C HIS A 233 0.66 -22.64 -7.37
N SER A 234 -0.09 -22.35 -6.32
CA SER A 234 -0.65 -23.40 -5.46
C SER A 234 -1.66 -24.30 -6.19
N GLN A 235 -2.45 -23.73 -7.11
CA GLN A 235 -3.30 -24.53 -8.02
C GLN A 235 -2.47 -25.43 -8.93
N TRP A 236 -1.35 -24.93 -9.47
CA TRP A 236 -0.46 -25.69 -10.32
C TRP A 236 0.21 -26.85 -9.57
N ASP A 237 0.78 -26.57 -8.39
CA ASP A 237 1.40 -27.58 -7.52
C ASP A 237 0.39 -28.67 -7.13
N MET A 238 -0.88 -28.29 -6.91
CA MET A 238 -1.96 -29.22 -6.66
C MET A 238 -2.25 -30.10 -7.88
N PHE A 239 -2.28 -29.54 -9.10
CA PHE A 239 -2.51 -30.29 -10.33
C PHE A 239 -1.36 -31.24 -10.68
N GLU A 240 -0.11 -30.86 -10.40
CA GLU A 240 1.07 -31.69 -10.60
C GLU A 240 1.32 -32.70 -9.47
N SER A 241 0.59 -32.58 -8.36
CA SER A 241 0.79 -33.43 -7.18
C SER A 241 0.57 -34.90 -7.48
N THR A 242 1.54 -35.72 -7.12
CA THR A 242 1.46 -37.19 -7.12
C THR A 242 0.84 -37.76 -5.83
N ASN A 243 0.49 -36.91 -4.86
CA ASN A 243 -0.13 -37.34 -3.61
C ASN A 243 -1.58 -37.80 -3.85
N PRO A 244 -1.94 -39.07 -3.56
CA PRO A 244 -3.27 -39.60 -3.89
C PRO A 244 -4.45 -38.80 -3.31
N ALA A 245 -4.30 -38.21 -2.11
CA ALA A 245 -5.35 -37.41 -1.49
C ALA A 245 -5.52 -36.06 -2.21
N VAL A 246 -4.42 -35.43 -2.63
CA VAL A 246 -4.43 -34.18 -3.40
C VAL A 246 -4.97 -34.44 -4.81
N THR A 247 -4.52 -35.53 -5.44
CA THR A 247 -5.02 -35.96 -6.75
C THR A 247 -6.52 -36.27 -6.74
N ALA A 248 -7.02 -36.95 -5.70
CA ALA A 248 -8.44 -37.23 -5.54
C ALA A 248 -9.25 -35.94 -5.37
N PHE A 249 -8.76 -35.00 -4.55
CA PHE A 249 -9.39 -33.71 -4.34
C PHE A 249 -9.53 -32.93 -5.65
N TRP A 250 -8.44 -32.69 -6.38
CA TRP A 250 -8.54 -31.83 -7.56
C TRP A 250 -9.35 -32.52 -8.67
N LYS A 251 -9.30 -33.84 -8.81
CA LYS A 251 -10.21 -34.57 -9.73
C LYS A 251 -11.68 -34.35 -9.39
N GLN A 252 -12.01 -34.34 -8.09
CA GLN A 252 -13.38 -34.11 -7.63
C GLN A 252 -13.89 -32.68 -7.89
N HIS A 253 -13.01 -31.68 -7.78
CA HIS A 253 -13.38 -30.26 -7.77
C HIS A 253 -12.99 -29.47 -9.04
N TYR A 254 -12.07 -29.98 -9.86
CA TYR A 254 -11.51 -29.30 -11.03
C TYR A 254 -11.57 -30.14 -12.32
N GLY A 255 -11.79 -31.45 -12.23
CA GLY A 255 -11.59 -32.41 -13.32
C GLY A 255 -12.74 -32.63 -14.31
N LEU A 256 -13.63 -31.66 -14.58
CA LEU A 256 -14.85 -31.93 -15.34
C LEU A 256 -14.97 -31.19 -16.68
N HIS A 257 -15.20 -31.96 -17.75
CA HIS A 257 -16.03 -31.54 -18.87
C HIS A 257 -17.45 -32.08 -18.67
N TYR A 258 -18.45 -31.20 -18.77
CA TYR A 258 -19.84 -31.58 -18.92
C TYR A 258 -20.08 -32.07 -20.35
N MET A 259 -20.36 -33.37 -20.54
CA MET A 259 -21.02 -33.87 -21.75
C MET A 259 -22.46 -34.27 -21.39
N ASN A 260 -23.44 -33.79 -22.16
CA ASN A 260 -24.86 -34.15 -22.00
C ASN A 260 -25.45 -34.01 -20.57
N PHE A 261 -25.10 -32.94 -19.84
CA PHE A 261 -25.68 -32.64 -18.51
C PHE A 261 -25.43 -33.69 -17.42
N GLN A 262 -24.41 -34.54 -17.57
CA GLN A 262 -23.99 -35.51 -16.56
C GLN A 262 -22.50 -35.38 -16.26
N ARG A 263 -22.12 -35.55 -14.97
CA ARG A 263 -20.73 -35.83 -14.58
C ARG A 263 -20.36 -37.18 -15.20
N THR A 264 -19.59 -37.18 -16.28
CA THR A 264 -18.95 -38.41 -16.75
C THR A 264 -17.68 -38.65 -15.94
N ASP A 265 -17.29 -39.93 -15.82
CA ASP A 265 -16.09 -40.39 -15.09
C ASP A 265 -14.83 -39.58 -15.44
N PRO A 266 -13.85 -39.48 -14.52
CA PRO A 266 -12.73 -38.56 -14.63
C PRO A 266 -11.90 -38.87 -15.86
N LEU A 267 -11.63 -37.85 -16.68
CA LEU A 267 -10.60 -37.92 -17.69
C LEU A 267 -9.26 -38.30 -17.02
N VAL A 268 -8.64 -39.35 -17.54
CA VAL A 268 -7.19 -39.41 -17.62
C VAL A 268 -6.79 -38.17 -18.42
N ILE A 269 -6.08 -37.22 -17.81
CA ILE A 269 -5.43 -36.15 -18.58
C ILE A 269 -4.41 -36.88 -19.46
N ASP A 270 -4.79 -37.13 -20.71
CA ASP A 270 -3.85 -37.57 -21.72
C ASP A 270 -3.03 -36.34 -22.12
N HIS A 271 -1.87 -36.22 -21.49
CA HIS A 271 -0.88 -35.17 -21.75
C HIS A 271 -0.44 -35.09 -23.24
N THR A 272 -0.86 -36.02 -24.10
CA THR A 272 -0.50 -36.06 -25.52
C THR A 272 -1.47 -35.31 -26.46
N GLN A 273 -2.67 -34.91 -26.02
CA GLN A 273 -3.69 -34.34 -26.92
C GLN A 273 -3.96 -32.83 -26.79
N SER A 274 -3.20 -32.08 -25.98
CA SER A 274 -3.32 -30.61 -25.92
C SER A 274 -1.96 -29.93 -25.84
N PRO A 275 -1.15 -29.99 -26.93
CA PRO A 275 0.16 -29.35 -26.96
C PRO A 275 0.07 -27.83 -26.82
N THR A 276 -1.05 -27.20 -27.18
CA THR A 276 -1.22 -25.74 -27.07
C THR A 276 -1.33 -25.22 -25.63
N TYR A 277 -1.73 -26.05 -24.67
CA TYR A 277 -1.81 -25.67 -23.25
C TYR A 277 -0.45 -25.85 -22.54
N LEU A 278 0.33 -26.86 -22.95
CA LEU A 278 1.67 -27.16 -22.44
C LEU A 278 2.77 -26.31 -23.07
N GLU A 279 2.58 -25.75 -24.27
CA GLU A 279 3.60 -24.94 -24.94
C GLU A 279 3.53 -23.43 -24.63
N MET A 280 2.35 -22.88 -24.27
CA MET A 280 2.24 -21.45 -23.90
C MET A 280 2.71 -21.16 -22.46
N LEU A 281 2.65 -22.13 -21.56
CA LEU A 281 2.88 -21.91 -20.13
C LEU A 281 4.36 -21.89 -19.72
N PRO A 282 5.28 -22.70 -20.27
CA PRO A 282 6.70 -22.57 -19.96
C PRO A 282 7.27 -21.24 -20.45
N ALA A 283 6.72 -20.62 -21.50
CA ALA A 283 7.17 -19.30 -21.96
C ALA A 283 6.69 -18.15 -21.06
N LEU A 284 5.52 -18.30 -20.41
CA LEU A 284 5.01 -17.37 -19.39
C LEU A 284 5.65 -17.60 -18.00
N VAL A 285 6.01 -18.85 -17.68
CA VAL A 285 6.67 -19.23 -16.42
C VAL A 285 8.20 -19.10 -16.49
N ALA A 286 8.82 -19.18 -17.68
CA ALA A 286 10.25 -18.89 -17.88
C ALA A 286 10.54 -17.38 -18.00
N ALA A 287 9.52 -16.54 -18.21
CA ALA A 287 9.68 -15.08 -18.12
C ALA A 287 9.63 -14.58 -16.67
N ASP A 288 8.94 -15.27 -15.76
CA ASP A 288 8.89 -14.96 -14.32
C ASP A 288 9.55 -16.07 -13.50
N VAL A 289 10.84 -16.25 -13.78
CA VAL A 289 11.82 -16.84 -12.86
C VAL A 289 11.54 -16.34 -11.43
N TYR A 290 11.56 -17.26 -10.48
CA TYR A 290 11.82 -17.05 -9.05
C TYR A 290 13.10 -16.20 -8.82
N GLY A 291 13.01 -14.92 -9.17
CA GLY A 291 14.14 -14.02 -9.43
C GLY A 291 13.74 -12.66 -10.02
N ALA A 292 12.48 -12.43 -10.40
CA ALA A 292 11.93 -11.08 -10.63
C ALA A 292 10.91 -10.72 -9.53
N THR A 293 11.43 -10.36 -8.36
CA THR A 293 10.75 -9.46 -7.42
C THR A 293 10.60 -8.09 -8.08
N GLY A 294 9.60 -7.92 -8.92
CA GLY A 294 9.12 -6.60 -9.31
C GLY A 294 8.37 -5.94 -8.15
N SER A 295 8.98 -5.83 -6.97
CA SER A 295 8.48 -4.91 -5.93
C SER A 295 8.45 -3.53 -6.58
N LEU A 296 7.30 -2.87 -6.71
CA LEU A 296 7.29 -1.51 -7.26
C LEU A 296 8.35 -0.69 -6.54
N ALA A 297 9.19 0.06 -7.27
CA ALA A 297 10.21 0.89 -6.65
C ALA A 297 9.56 1.72 -5.54
N PRO A 298 10.22 1.92 -4.38
CA PRO A 298 9.65 2.74 -3.32
C PRO A 298 9.28 4.12 -3.86
N VAL A 299 8.28 4.79 -3.29
CA VAL A 299 8.02 6.20 -3.58
C VAL A 299 8.14 6.96 -2.27
N ILE A 300 9.12 7.85 -2.17
CA ILE A 300 9.36 8.65 -0.96
C ILE A 300 8.19 9.63 -0.78
N THR A 301 7.55 9.55 0.39
CA THR A 301 6.39 10.36 0.79
C THR A 301 6.68 11.33 1.91
N SER A 302 7.84 11.22 2.58
CA SER A 302 8.24 12.14 3.64
C SER A 302 8.40 13.57 3.11
N VAL A 303 8.09 14.56 3.96
CA VAL A 303 8.21 15.99 3.63
C VAL A 303 9.65 16.32 3.25
N LEU A 304 9.87 16.95 2.08
CA LEU A 304 11.21 17.21 1.54
C LEU A 304 11.89 18.47 2.10
N THR A 305 11.43 18.95 3.24
CA THR A 305 12.01 20.09 3.96
C THR A 305 12.07 19.79 5.44
N SER A 306 13.19 20.10 6.08
CA SER A 306 13.34 19.99 7.53
C SER A 306 14.23 21.11 8.06
N THR A 307 14.05 21.46 9.33
CA THR A 307 14.83 22.51 10.00
C THR A 307 15.44 22.00 11.29
N GLY A 308 16.67 22.40 11.58
CA GLY A 308 17.35 22.09 12.84
C GLY A 308 18.06 23.31 13.43
N THR A 309 18.54 23.15 14.66
CA THR A 309 19.37 24.15 15.34
C THR A 309 20.69 23.50 15.76
N ILE A 310 21.81 24.22 15.60
CA ILE A 310 23.13 23.73 16.05
C ILE A 310 23.05 23.28 17.52
N GLY A 311 23.68 22.15 17.84
CA GLY A 311 23.79 21.68 19.22
C GLY A 311 22.49 21.11 19.82
N THR A 312 21.41 21.03 19.03
CA THR A 312 20.14 20.44 19.43
C THR A 312 19.89 19.15 18.66
N ALA A 313 19.40 18.11 19.33
CA ALA A 313 19.11 16.84 18.68
C ALA A 313 18.04 17.04 17.58
N LEU A 314 18.32 16.50 16.39
CA LEU A 314 17.41 16.48 15.25
C LEU A 314 17.04 15.02 14.94
N SER A 315 15.78 14.82 14.56
CA SER A 315 15.26 13.54 14.09
C SER A 315 14.38 13.78 12.86
N TYR A 316 14.61 13.00 11.81
CA TYR A 316 13.84 13.03 10.58
C TYR A 316 13.70 11.61 10.04
N GLN A 317 12.47 11.17 9.79
CA GLN A 317 12.17 9.82 9.30
C GLN A 317 11.94 9.86 7.78
N ILE A 318 12.72 9.10 7.02
CA ILE A 318 12.41 8.83 5.61
C ILE A 318 11.23 7.84 5.58
N THR A 319 10.13 8.23 4.93
CA THR A 319 8.96 7.36 4.72
C THR A 319 8.76 7.14 3.22
N ALA A 320 8.49 5.90 2.82
CA ALA A 320 8.22 5.55 1.43
C ALA A 320 7.20 4.42 1.31
N THR A 321 6.49 4.37 0.18
CA THR A 321 5.58 3.27 -0.17
C THR A 321 6.34 2.03 -0.65
N ASN A 322 5.62 0.95 -0.94
CA ASN A 322 6.13 -0.27 -1.57
C ASN A 322 7.23 -0.99 -0.76
N SER A 323 7.16 -0.94 0.57
CA SER A 323 7.99 -1.74 1.47
C SER A 323 9.50 -1.62 1.19
N PRO A 324 10.10 -0.42 1.38
CA PRO A 324 11.54 -0.25 1.25
C PRO A 324 12.29 -1.20 2.20
N THR A 325 13.36 -1.81 1.70
CA THR A 325 14.24 -2.70 2.48
C THR A 325 15.54 -2.02 2.90
N SER A 326 15.87 -0.87 2.30
CA SER A 326 17.02 -0.07 2.68
C SER A 326 16.81 1.41 2.38
N PHE A 327 17.53 2.24 3.12
CA PHE A 327 17.53 3.69 3.01
C PHE A 327 18.95 4.24 2.92
N ASN A 328 19.09 5.44 2.37
CA ASN A 328 20.34 6.17 2.35
C ASN A 328 20.10 7.69 2.38
N ALA A 329 21.10 8.44 2.81
CA ALA A 329 21.11 9.89 2.83
C ALA A 329 22.54 10.40 2.59
N ALA A 330 22.74 11.13 1.49
CA ALA A 330 24.03 11.70 1.11
C ALA A 330 23.98 13.23 1.21
N GLY A 331 25.08 13.85 1.70
CA GLY A 331 25.16 15.30 1.88
C GLY A 331 24.56 15.81 3.19
N LEU A 332 24.45 14.93 4.21
CA LEU A 332 24.00 15.33 5.54
C LEU A 332 24.96 16.37 6.17
N PRO A 333 24.44 17.40 6.88
CA PRO A 333 25.24 18.26 7.75
C PRO A 333 26.07 17.46 8.75
N ALA A 334 27.24 17.98 9.09
CA ALA A 334 28.11 17.38 10.10
C ALA A 334 27.36 17.18 11.43
N GLY A 335 27.49 15.98 12.01
CA GLY A 335 26.82 15.58 13.25
C GLY A 335 25.49 14.84 13.07
N LEU A 336 25.04 14.63 11.83
CA LEU A 336 23.89 13.78 11.49
C LEU A 336 24.32 12.50 10.76
N SER A 337 23.57 11.42 10.98
CA SER A 337 23.72 10.15 10.27
C SER A 337 22.36 9.54 9.94
N VAL A 338 22.33 8.59 9.02
CA VAL A 338 21.14 7.80 8.67
C VAL A 338 21.32 6.36 9.14
N ASP A 339 20.29 5.81 9.78
CA ASP A 339 20.14 4.37 9.92
C ASP A 339 19.58 3.80 8.60
N THR A 340 20.40 3.01 7.91
CA THR A 340 20.08 2.50 6.57
C THR A 340 19.02 1.40 6.57
N VAL A 341 18.66 0.85 7.74
CA VAL A 341 17.59 -0.14 7.89
C VAL A 341 16.27 0.55 8.18
N THR A 342 16.27 1.50 9.12
CA THR A 342 15.02 2.15 9.56
C THR A 342 14.70 3.43 8.80
N GLY A 343 15.66 4.04 8.10
CA GLY A 343 15.50 5.32 7.41
C GLY A 343 15.51 6.55 8.32
N LEU A 344 15.87 6.37 9.60
CA LEU A 344 15.93 7.45 10.58
C LEU A 344 17.23 8.25 10.40
N ILE A 345 17.10 9.51 9.99
CA ILE A 345 18.17 10.51 10.06
C ILE A 345 18.14 11.13 11.45
N SER A 346 19.22 10.99 12.23
CA SER A 346 19.29 11.54 13.57
C SER A 346 20.70 12.00 13.95
N GLY A 347 20.79 12.82 15.00
CA GLY A 347 22.06 13.30 15.55
C GLY A 347 21.95 14.73 16.06
N THR A 348 23.09 15.40 16.17
CA THR A 348 23.17 16.80 16.61
C THR A 348 24.01 17.58 15.60
N PRO A 349 23.42 18.45 14.78
CA PRO A 349 24.16 19.16 13.76
C PRO A 349 25.11 20.18 14.40
N THR A 350 26.30 20.35 13.81
CA THR A 350 27.37 21.20 14.35
C THR A 350 27.63 22.47 13.54
N ILE A 351 27.06 22.57 12.34
CA ILE A 351 27.28 23.68 11.41
C ILE A 351 25.92 24.17 10.88
N SER A 352 25.73 25.48 10.84
CA SER A 352 24.55 26.13 10.25
C SER A 352 24.68 26.24 8.74
N GLY A 353 23.54 26.25 8.05
CA GLY A 353 23.45 26.40 6.61
C GLY A 353 22.35 25.52 6.01
N ILE A 354 22.12 25.74 4.72
CA ILE A 354 21.17 24.96 3.94
C ILE A 354 21.93 23.83 3.22
N SER A 355 21.50 22.59 3.47
CA SER A 355 22.04 21.39 2.84
C SER A 355 20.98 20.73 1.97
N ASN A 356 21.33 20.44 0.71
CA ASN A 356 20.50 19.64 -0.18
C ASN A 356 20.90 18.17 -0.06
N VAL A 357 20.22 17.45 0.82
CA VAL A 357 20.49 16.05 1.14
C VAL A 357 19.79 15.15 0.12
N THR A 358 20.53 14.30 -0.57
CA THR A 358 19.93 13.27 -1.43
C THR A 358 19.52 12.09 -0.57
N ILE A 359 18.22 11.91 -0.37
CA ILE A 359 17.64 10.76 0.34
C ILE A 359 17.16 9.72 -0.67
N SER A 360 17.31 8.44 -0.33
CA SER A 360 16.82 7.35 -1.18
C SER A 360 16.20 6.22 -0.35
N ALA A 361 15.22 5.55 -0.94
CA ALA A 361 14.61 4.33 -0.42
C ALA A 361 14.65 3.27 -1.53
N ALA A 362 15.09 2.06 -1.18
CA ALA A 362 15.29 0.98 -2.15
C ALA A 362 14.65 -0.33 -1.69
N ASN A 363 14.18 -1.10 -2.66
CA ASN A 363 13.77 -2.48 -2.53
C ASN A 363 14.22 -3.26 -3.78
N ALA A 364 13.76 -4.50 -3.91
CA ALA A 364 14.17 -5.36 -5.00
C ALA A 364 13.71 -4.92 -6.41
N GLY A 365 12.67 -4.09 -6.53
CA GLY A 365 12.24 -3.59 -7.84
C GLY A 365 12.45 -2.09 -8.06
N GLY A 366 13.28 -1.46 -7.25
CA GLY A 366 13.97 -0.23 -7.64
C GLY A 366 14.37 0.67 -6.49
N THR A 367 14.77 1.88 -6.84
CA THR A 367 15.14 2.94 -5.91
C THR A 367 14.47 4.24 -6.32
N ASP A 368 13.82 4.90 -5.38
CA ASP A 368 13.45 6.31 -5.53
C ASP A 368 14.42 7.17 -4.74
N ALA A 369 14.77 8.31 -5.33
CA ALA A 369 15.70 9.27 -4.77
C ALA A 369 15.11 10.68 -4.89
N LYS A 370 15.10 11.42 -3.78
CA LYS A 370 14.61 12.79 -3.70
C LYS A 370 15.61 13.67 -2.97
N THR A 371 15.49 14.98 -3.17
CA THR A 371 16.29 15.96 -2.44
C THR A 371 15.49 16.51 -1.26
N LEU A 372 16.00 16.30 -0.06
CA LEU A 372 15.56 16.92 1.18
C LEU A 372 16.35 18.23 1.38
N THR A 373 15.67 19.36 1.46
CA THR A 373 16.28 20.63 1.87
C THR A 373 16.30 20.71 3.39
N LEU A 374 17.48 20.56 3.98
CA LEU A 374 17.69 20.63 5.43
C LEU A 374 18.36 21.95 5.79
N SER A 375 17.64 22.80 6.53
CA SER A 375 18.15 24.11 6.97
C SER A 375 18.52 24.05 8.46
N VAL A 376 19.80 24.21 8.77
CA VAL A 376 20.28 24.27 10.16
C VAL A 376 20.60 25.71 10.51
N TYR A 377 20.00 26.22 11.58
CA TYR A 377 20.18 27.60 12.05
C TYR A 377 21.04 27.66 13.32
N SER A 378 21.65 28.83 13.54
CA SER A 378 22.17 29.18 14.85
C SER A 378 21.02 29.33 15.83
N ALA A 379 21.22 29.04 17.11
CA ALA A 379 20.24 29.39 18.14
C ALA A 379 20.15 30.90 18.37
N CYS A 380 21.23 31.63 18.02
CA CYS A 380 21.30 33.09 18.00
C CYS A 380 20.80 33.67 16.65
N ASP A 381 20.24 32.85 15.76
CA ASP A 381 19.52 33.31 14.57
C ASP A 381 18.03 33.16 14.89
N VAL A 382 17.52 34.16 15.61
CA VAL A 382 16.20 34.17 16.25
C VAL A 382 15.11 34.27 15.19
N ASN A 383 15.35 35.02 14.11
CA ASN A 383 14.40 35.18 13.01
C ASN A 383 14.52 34.09 11.93
N ARG A 384 15.56 33.25 11.99
CA ARG A 384 15.87 32.17 11.04
C ARG A 384 16.06 32.66 9.61
N ASP A 385 16.65 33.85 9.43
CA ASP A 385 16.99 34.40 8.12
C ASP A 385 18.34 33.90 7.58
N GLY A 386 19.08 33.13 8.39
CA GLY A 386 20.38 32.57 8.06
C GLY A 386 21.56 33.43 8.51
N ALA A 387 21.33 34.55 9.20
CA ALA A 387 22.37 35.44 9.66
C ALA A 387 22.09 35.99 11.07
N THR A 388 22.92 35.66 12.04
CA THR A 388 22.88 36.33 13.37
C THR A 388 23.34 37.78 13.25
N ASN A 389 22.41 38.73 13.45
CA ASN A 389 22.64 40.15 13.26
C ASN A 389 21.81 41.04 14.21
N ALA A 390 21.80 42.37 13.98
CA ALA A 390 21.10 43.32 14.85
C ALA A 390 19.58 43.12 14.93
N VAL A 391 18.97 42.45 13.93
CA VAL A 391 17.55 42.11 13.92
C VAL A 391 17.25 41.03 14.97
N ASP A 392 18.12 40.02 15.12
CA ASP A 392 17.98 38.98 16.16
C ASP A 392 18.06 39.58 17.55
N VAL A 393 19.03 40.47 17.76
CA VAL A 393 19.21 41.20 19.03
C VAL A 393 17.94 41.97 19.38
N GLN A 394 17.34 42.64 18.39
CA GLN A 394 16.11 43.41 18.60
C GLN A 394 14.93 42.51 18.98
N LEU A 395 14.82 41.31 18.41
CA LEU A 395 13.79 40.34 18.78
C LEU A 395 14.01 39.86 20.22
N LEU A 396 15.24 39.49 20.58
CA LEU A 396 15.57 39.02 21.91
C LEU A 396 15.36 40.09 23.00
N VAL A 397 15.64 41.35 22.67
CA VAL A 397 15.31 42.51 23.53
C VAL A 397 13.81 42.61 23.74
N ASN A 398 12.99 42.42 22.70
CA ASN A 398 11.53 42.44 22.85
C ASN A 398 11.03 41.29 23.74
N GLU A 399 11.61 40.09 23.63
CA GLU A 399 11.31 38.97 24.53
C GLU A 399 11.69 39.30 25.98
N THR A 400 12.88 39.86 26.20
CA THR A 400 13.40 40.26 27.52
C THR A 400 12.55 41.34 28.20
N LEU A 401 12.00 42.28 27.41
CA LEU A 401 11.12 43.35 27.91
C LEU A 401 9.67 42.87 28.14
N GLY A 402 9.36 41.62 27.79
CA GLY A 402 7.99 41.08 27.84
C GLY A 402 7.07 41.62 26.75
N ALA A 403 7.63 42.27 25.72
CA ALA A 403 6.89 42.72 24.54
C ALA A 403 6.61 41.57 23.55
N ALA A 404 7.35 40.46 23.67
CA ALA A 404 7.13 39.20 22.96
C ALA A 404 7.24 38.01 23.93
N ALA A 405 6.72 36.85 23.54
CA ALA A 405 6.88 35.63 24.33
C ALA A 405 8.35 35.20 24.34
N CYS A 406 8.84 34.76 25.51
CA CYS A 406 10.19 34.19 25.62
C CYS A 406 10.25 32.85 24.89
N THR A 407 10.91 32.84 23.74
CA THR A 407 11.13 31.65 22.92
C THR A 407 12.61 31.32 22.74
N SER A 408 13.49 32.24 23.13
CA SER A 408 14.92 32.21 22.84
C SER A 408 15.76 32.29 24.12
N ASP A 409 15.52 31.35 25.04
CA ASP A 409 16.31 31.13 26.27
C ASP A 409 17.65 30.44 25.91
N LEU A 410 18.67 31.25 25.63
CA LEU A 410 19.97 30.79 25.13
C LEU A 410 20.80 30.16 26.25
N ASN A 411 20.73 30.69 27.46
CA ASN A 411 21.45 30.14 28.62
C ASN A 411 20.72 28.98 29.31
N ARG A 412 19.47 28.69 28.94
CA ARG A 412 18.65 27.61 29.48
C ARG A 412 18.38 27.75 30.97
N ASP A 413 18.26 28.99 31.46
CA ASP A 413 17.89 29.29 32.86
C ASP A 413 16.37 29.40 33.07
N GLY A 414 15.59 29.28 31.99
CA GLY A 414 14.13 29.39 31.98
C GLY A 414 13.62 30.82 31.81
N LEU A 415 14.49 31.82 31.64
CA LEU A 415 14.14 33.24 31.56
C LEU A 415 14.89 33.95 30.42
N CYS A 416 14.16 34.50 29.45
CA CYS A 416 14.76 35.43 28.50
C CYS A 416 15.11 36.75 29.21
N ASN A 417 16.40 37.01 29.38
CA ASN A 417 16.89 38.17 30.10
C ASN A 417 18.14 38.78 29.44
N VAL A 418 18.76 39.75 30.12
CA VAL A 418 19.94 40.46 29.59
C VAL A 418 21.12 39.53 29.27
N ILE A 419 21.19 38.35 29.91
CA ILE A 419 22.21 37.35 29.63
C ILE A 419 22.04 36.78 28.22
N ASP A 420 20.81 36.46 27.80
CA ASP A 420 20.53 35.99 26.45
C ASP A 420 20.84 37.07 25.42
N VAL A 421 20.41 38.32 25.70
CA VAL A 421 20.69 39.46 24.81
C VAL A 421 22.19 39.65 24.62
N GLN A 422 22.96 39.55 25.71
CA GLN A 422 24.41 39.68 25.63
C GLN A 422 25.06 38.55 24.80
N ARG A 423 24.54 37.32 24.88
CA ARG A 423 25.03 36.18 24.08
C ARG A 423 24.73 36.37 22.60
N ASP A 424 23.54 36.84 22.27
CA ASP A 424 23.13 37.11 20.90
C ASP A 424 23.92 38.28 20.28
N VAL A 425 24.13 39.36 21.04
CA VAL A 425 25.01 40.47 20.63
C VAL A 425 26.43 39.98 20.36
N ASN A 426 27.00 39.15 21.24
CA ASN A 426 28.34 38.61 21.05
C ASN A 426 28.42 37.74 19.78
N ALA A 427 27.37 36.96 19.50
CA ALA A 427 27.28 36.16 18.28
C ALA A 427 27.14 37.03 17.02
N GLY A 428 26.32 38.09 17.07
CA GLY A 428 26.14 39.03 15.95
C GLY A 428 27.37 39.87 15.63
N LEU A 429 28.31 40.00 16.58
CA LEU A 429 29.62 40.62 16.38
C LEU A 429 30.69 39.64 15.85
N GLY A 430 30.31 38.40 15.49
CA GLY A 430 31.19 37.38 14.95
C GLY A 430 31.78 36.43 16.00
N GLY A 431 31.32 36.49 17.24
CA GLY A 431 31.62 35.51 18.27
C GLY A 431 30.82 34.20 18.10
N PRO A 432 31.15 33.13 18.83
CA PRO A 432 30.35 31.91 18.84
C PRO A 432 29.01 32.14 19.56
N CYS A 433 27.94 31.50 19.08
CA CYS A 433 26.68 31.42 19.81
C CYS A 433 26.82 30.42 20.98
N ILE A 434 26.76 30.93 22.22
CA ILE A 434 26.97 30.12 23.43
C ILE A 434 25.63 29.69 24.02
N LEU A 435 25.44 28.37 24.17
CA LEU A 435 24.23 27.77 24.73
C LEU A 435 24.48 27.10 26.08
N GLY A 436 23.46 27.12 26.94
CA GLY A 436 23.49 26.50 28.26
C GLY A 436 24.02 27.41 29.38
N PRO A 437 24.04 26.93 30.63
CA PRO A 437 24.28 27.77 31.81
C PRO A 437 25.63 28.49 31.79
#